data_AF-A0A8S3EFC5-F1
#
_entry.id   AF-A0A8S3EFC5-F1
#
_cell.length_a   1.000
_cell.length_b   1.000
_cell.length_c   1.000
_cell.angle_alpha   90.00
_cell.angle_beta   90.00
_cell.angle_gamma   90.00
#
_symmetry.space_group_name_H-M   'P 1'
#
loop_
_entity.id
_entity.type
_entity.pdbx_description
1 polymer ?
#
loop_
_entity_poly.entity_id
_entity_poly.type
_entity_poly.pdbx_seq_one_letter_code
_entity_poly.pdbx_strand_id
1 'polypeptide(L)'
;MTRFLSTQGDYSLLQCLKPCSRQAFYEARPYIEQGVPHVDPQTMEVPSKYVPRCPRCGGPMFFCVRGGEWFIESAFDDQRHRYHDFVRRAVHKKNELFTIIEIGVGFNTPSVLRWPMDQLVSDLKHVRLIRINMHAPDVPVHARKENRAIGFDGDAAQIIRQLRDMVTAGKV
;
A
#
# COMPACT_ATOMS: atom_id res chain seq x y z
N MET A 1 5.81 -9.91 -14.64
CA MET A 1 6.56 -9.32 -13.50
C MET A 1 5.62 -8.46 -12.68
N THR A 2 5.67 -8.60 -11.36
CA THR A 2 4.77 -7.96 -10.40
C THR A 2 5.28 -6.56 -10.04
N ARG A 3 4.44 -5.52 -10.23
CA ARG A 3 4.78 -4.09 -10.04
C ARG A 3 3.98 -3.45 -8.89
N PHE A 4 4.01 -4.08 -7.72
CA PHE A 4 3.39 -3.52 -6.51
C PHE A 4 4.28 -3.73 -5.28
N LEU A 5 4.03 -2.93 -4.25
CA LEU A 5 4.58 -3.06 -2.91
C LEU A 5 3.45 -2.88 -1.89
N SER A 6 3.22 -3.89 -1.07
CA SER A 6 2.29 -3.84 0.06
C SER A 6 2.99 -3.26 1.31
N THR A 7 3.10 -1.94 1.41
CA THR A 7 3.88 -1.24 2.47
C THR A 7 3.37 -1.50 3.89
N GLN A 8 2.07 -1.72 4.05
CA GLN A 8 1.39 -1.96 5.33
C GLN A 8 1.09 -3.44 5.60
N GLY A 9 1.63 -4.32 4.76
CA GLY A 9 1.38 -5.75 4.81
C GLY A 9 0.17 -6.19 3.98
N ASP A 10 -0.25 -7.43 4.19
CA ASP A 10 -1.19 -8.13 3.31
C ASP A 10 -2.03 -9.16 4.08
N TYR A 11 -3.36 -9.06 3.97
CA TYR A 11 -4.30 -10.00 4.61
C TYR A 11 -4.31 -11.38 3.96
N SER A 12 -3.72 -11.55 2.77
CA SER A 12 -3.50 -12.88 2.19
C SER A 12 -2.45 -13.68 2.96
N LEU A 13 -1.72 -13.06 3.89
CA LEU A 13 -0.70 -13.70 4.70
C LEU A 13 -1.05 -13.66 6.19
N LEU A 14 -0.71 -14.74 6.89
CA LEU A 14 -0.57 -14.79 8.34
C LEU A 14 0.92 -14.76 8.70
N GLN A 15 1.23 -14.33 9.91
CA GLN A 15 2.57 -14.32 10.46
C GLN A 15 2.59 -14.72 11.93
N CYS A 16 3.71 -15.29 12.37
CA CYS A 16 3.92 -15.58 13.79
C CYS A 16 4.07 -14.28 14.59
N LEU A 17 3.33 -14.16 15.71
CA LEU A 17 3.45 -13.01 16.63
C LEU A 17 4.68 -13.08 17.54
N LYS A 18 5.26 -14.27 17.72
CA LYS A 18 6.61 -14.45 18.26
C LYS A 18 7.52 -14.71 17.07
N PRO A 19 8.05 -13.69 16.36
CA PRO A 19 8.68 -13.81 15.04
C PRO A 19 9.91 -14.74 15.07
N CYS A 20 9.66 -16.05 15.12
CA CYS A 20 10.64 -17.10 15.41
C CYS A 20 11.56 -17.38 14.24
N SER A 21 11.28 -16.76 13.09
CA SER A 21 12.09 -16.76 11.89
C SER A 21 11.63 -15.60 11.00
N ARG A 22 12.53 -15.08 10.17
CA ARG A 22 12.22 -14.14 9.08
C ARG A 22 11.25 -14.71 8.04
N GLN A 23 11.04 -16.02 8.02
CA GLN A 23 10.14 -16.71 7.09
C GLN A 23 8.91 -17.30 7.80
N ALA A 24 8.60 -16.86 9.01
CA ALA A 24 7.44 -17.34 9.76
C ALA A 24 6.14 -16.63 9.33
N PHE A 25 5.89 -16.60 8.01
CA PHE A 25 4.68 -16.11 7.37
C PHE A 25 4.14 -17.15 6.39
N TYR A 26 2.81 -17.21 6.23
CA TYR A 26 2.10 -18.31 5.57
C TYR A 26 0.85 -17.79 4.87
N GLU A 27 0.41 -18.46 3.81
CA GLU A 27 -0.86 -18.15 3.14
C GLU A 27 -2.03 -18.24 4.15
N ALA A 28 -2.83 -17.17 4.24
CA ALA A 28 -3.93 -17.06 5.18
C ALA A 28 -5.14 -17.91 4.76
N ARG A 29 -5.41 -17.98 3.45
CA ARG A 29 -6.64 -18.56 2.90
C ARG A 29 -6.97 -19.96 3.46
N PRO A 30 -6.06 -20.94 3.49
CA PRO A 30 -6.37 -22.27 4.01
C PRO A 30 -6.84 -22.25 5.47
N TYR A 31 -6.26 -21.39 6.30
CA TYR A 31 -6.65 -21.25 7.70
C TYR A 31 -8.04 -20.60 7.85
N ILE A 32 -8.30 -19.55 7.05
CA ILE A 32 -9.58 -18.84 7.07
C ILE A 32 -10.71 -19.75 6.56
N GLU A 33 -10.51 -20.44 5.44
CA GLU A 33 -11.49 -21.37 4.88
C GLU A 33 -11.80 -22.54 5.83
N GLN A 34 -10.81 -22.99 6.61
CA GLN A 34 -11.03 -24.01 7.62
C GLN A 34 -11.81 -23.48 8.83
N GLY A 35 -11.61 -22.23 9.25
CA GLY A 35 -12.23 -21.66 10.45
C GLY A 35 -13.62 -21.08 10.26
N VAL A 36 -13.88 -20.41 9.13
CA VAL A 36 -15.15 -19.69 8.85
C VAL A 36 -16.41 -20.55 9.04
N PRO A 37 -16.46 -21.82 8.59
CA PRO A 37 -17.64 -22.67 8.81
C PRO A 37 -17.94 -23.00 10.29
N HIS A 38 -17.00 -22.70 11.19
CA HIS A 38 -17.10 -22.98 12.62
C HIS A 38 -17.25 -21.73 13.47
N VAL A 39 -17.50 -20.57 12.85
CA VAL A 39 -17.83 -19.34 13.57
C VAL A 39 -19.24 -19.47 14.13
N ASP A 40 -19.37 -19.32 15.44
CA ASP A 40 -20.66 -19.23 16.09
C ASP A 40 -21.28 -17.85 15.79
N PRO A 41 -22.45 -17.78 15.12
CA PRO A 41 -23.05 -16.50 14.72
C PRO A 41 -23.63 -15.69 15.89
N GLN A 42 -23.81 -16.29 17.07
CA GLN A 42 -24.29 -15.59 18.26
C GLN A 42 -23.13 -14.97 19.04
N THR A 43 -22.03 -15.71 19.22
CA THR A 43 -20.87 -15.24 20.01
C THR A 43 -19.81 -14.58 19.16
N MET A 44 -19.82 -14.79 17.83
CA MET A 44 -18.78 -14.39 16.88
C MET A 44 -17.40 -15.02 17.19
N GLU A 45 -17.39 -16.15 17.88
CA GLU A 45 -16.18 -16.90 18.24
C GLU A 45 -15.96 -18.11 17.34
N VAL A 46 -14.70 -18.57 17.28
CA VAL A 46 -14.33 -19.82 16.61
C VAL A 46 -13.63 -20.74 17.62
N PRO A 47 -13.90 -22.07 17.63
CA PRO A 47 -13.21 -22.99 18.52
C PRO A 47 -11.69 -22.90 18.39
N SER A 48 -10.97 -22.93 19.52
CA SER A 48 -9.51 -22.72 19.60
C SER A 48 -8.67 -23.62 18.68
N LYS A 49 -9.19 -24.78 18.28
CA LYS A 49 -8.53 -25.69 17.32
C LYS A 49 -8.44 -25.13 15.89
N TYR A 50 -9.27 -24.14 15.54
CA TYR A 50 -9.26 -23.46 14.24
C TYR A 50 -8.53 -22.12 14.28
N VAL A 51 -8.11 -21.65 15.47
CA VAL A 51 -7.30 -20.45 15.60
C VAL A 51 -5.90 -20.75 15.03
N PRO A 52 -5.39 -19.96 14.07
CA PRO A 52 -4.11 -20.26 13.41
C PRO A 52 -2.93 -20.26 14.38
N ARG A 53 -2.09 -21.29 14.28
CA ARG A 53 -0.84 -21.41 15.03
C ARG A 53 0.33 -21.57 14.07
N CYS A 54 1.47 -21.00 14.47
CA CYS A 54 2.71 -21.05 13.70
C CYS A 54 3.16 -22.51 13.53
N PRO A 55 3.22 -23.04 12.30
CA PRO A 55 3.68 -24.41 12.04
C PRO A 55 5.10 -24.69 12.53
N ARG A 56 5.92 -23.65 12.70
CA ARG A 56 7.32 -23.78 13.17
C ARG A 56 7.44 -23.89 14.69
N CYS A 57 6.68 -23.11 15.45
CA CYS A 57 6.90 -22.96 16.90
C CYS A 57 5.63 -23.12 17.76
N GLY A 58 4.46 -23.35 17.15
CA GLY A 58 3.17 -23.46 17.84
C GLY A 58 2.61 -22.15 18.39
N GLY A 59 3.36 -21.04 18.25
CA GLY A 59 2.97 -19.71 18.73
C GLY A 59 1.75 -19.13 18.01
N PRO A 60 1.12 -18.10 18.59
CA PRO A 60 -0.03 -17.45 17.98
C PRO A 60 0.36 -16.76 16.67
N MET A 61 -0.56 -16.74 15.72
CA MET A 61 -0.41 -15.99 14.48
C MET A 61 -1.46 -14.89 14.36
N PHE A 62 -1.15 -13.89 13.54
CA PHE A 62 -2.06 -12.83 13.14
C PHE A 62 -1.82 -12.51 11.66
N PHE A 63 -2.68 -11.72 11.03
CA PHE A 63 -2.44 -11.27 9.66
C PHE A 63 -1.10 -10.55 9.54
N CYS A 64 -0.42 -10.72 8.41
CA CYS A 64 0.87 -10.09 8.13
C CYS A 64 0.68 -8.63 7.74
N VAL A 65 0.19 -7.85 8.68
CA VAL A 65 -0.05 -6.41 8.59
C VAL A 65 0.76 -5.68 9.65
N ARG A 66 1.17 -4.45 9.36
CA ARG A 66 1.99 -3.67 10.30
C ARG A 66 1.18 -3.32 11.54
N GLY A 67 1.60 -3.81 12.71
CA GLY A 67 0.94 -3.51 13.99
C GLY A 67 1.84 -3.52 15.24
N GLY A 68 3.12 -3.85 15.11
CA GLY A 68 4.07 -3.85 16.24
C GLY A 68 5.41 -4.46 15.85
N GLU A 69 6.29 -4.67 16.84
CA GLU A 69 7.62 -5.27 16.67
C GLU A 69 7.59 -6.71 16.12
N TRP A 70 6.43 -7.34 16.17
CA TRP A 70 6.20 -8.67 15.61
C TRP A 70 6.10 -8.68 14.08
N PHE A 71 5.87 -7.55 13.40
CA PHE A 71 5.67 -7.50 11.95
C PHE A 71 6.87 -8.07 11.16
N ILE A 72 6.62 -9.11 10.34
CA ILE A 72 7.70 -9.78 9.59
C ILE A 72 7.89 -9.09 8.24
N GLU A 73 8.79 -8.10 8.21
CA GLU A 73 9.04 -7.28 7.02
C GLU A 73 9.55 -8.08 5.80
N SER A 74 10.21 -9.20 6.05
CA SER A 74 10.85 -10.02 5.02
C SER A 74 9.89 -10.73 4.08
N ALA A 75 8.59 -10.78 4.42
CA ALA A 75 7.55 -11.18 3.47
C ALA A 75 7.47 -10.26 2.24
N PHE A 76 7.94 -9.01 2.38
CA PHE A 76 7.82 -7.97 1.36
C PHE A 76 9.17 -7.44 0.86
N ASP A 77 10.30 -8.04 1.26
CA ASP A 77 11.66 -7.58 0.90
C ASP A 77 11.83 -7.47 -0.63
N ASP A 78 11.42 -8.50 -1.36
CA ASP A 78 11.48 -8.53 -2.82
C ASP A 78 10.64 -7.43 -3.48
N GLN A 79 9.44 -7.17 -2.96
CA GLN A 79 8.58 -6.09 -3.44
C GLN A 79 9.23 -4.73 -3.16
N ARG A 80 9.79 -4.57 -1.95
CA ARG A 80 10.43 -3.34 -1.48
C ARG A 80 11.66 -3.02 -2.32
N HIS A 81 12.52 -4.01 -2.58
CA HIS A 81 13.69 -3.86 -3.44
C HIS A 81 13.29 -3.39 -4.84
N ARG A 82 12.32 -4.06 -5.48
CA ARG A 82 11.86 -3.66 -6.82
C ARG A 82 11.27 -2.25 -6.85
N TYR A 83 10.48 -1.89 -5.85
CA TYR A 83 9.90 -0.55 -5.74
C TYR A 83 10.97 0.53 -5.54
N HIS A 84 11.91 0.31 -4.60
CA HIS A 84 13.01 1.25 -4.37
C HIS A 84 13.92 1.39 -5.59
N ASP A 85 14.21 0.31 -6.30
CA ASP A 85 14.98 0.36 -7.56
C ASP A 85 14.24 1.11 -8.67
N PHE A 86 12.91 0.99 -8.74
CA PHE A 86 12.09 1.77 -9.66
C PHE A 86 12.15 3.27 -9.30
N VAL A 87 11.85 3.63 -8.06
CA VAL A 87 11.84 5.04 -7.60
C VAL A 87 13.22 5.67 -7.75
N ARG A 88 14.29 4.97 -7.35
CA ARG A 88 15.66 5.42 -7.51
C ARG A 88 15.96 5.74 -8.96
N ARG A 89 15.67 4.83 -9.89
CA ARG A 89 15.93 5.07 -11.32
C ARG A 89 15.08 6.22 -11.87
N ALA A 90 13.81 6.32 -11.49
CA ALA A 90 12.93 7.39 -11.93
C ALA A 90 13.44 8.77 -11.50
N VAL A 91 13.84 8.91 -10.23
CA VAL A 91 14.36 10.16 -9.65
C VAL A 91 15.70 10.60 -10.26
N HIS A 92 16.55 9.68 -10.70
CA HIS A 92 17.85 10.02 -11.29
C HIS A 92 17.76 10.42 -12.77
N LYS A 93 16.68 10.05 -13.48
CA LYS A 93 16.45 10.37 -14.89
C LYS A 93 15.88 11.78 -15.06
N LYS A 94 16.69 12.80 -14.78
CA LYS A 94 16.27 14.22 -14.81
C LYS A 94 15.68 14.70 -16.15
N ASN A 95 15.96 14.00 -17.25
CA ASN A 95 15.45 14.32 -18.59
C ASN A 95 14.11 13.64 -18.91
N GLU A 96 13.60 12.78 -18.02
CA GLU A 96 12.30 12.13 -18.16
C GLU A 96 11.34 12.69 -17.11
N LEU A 97 10.09 12.91 -17.50
CA LEU A 97 9.05 13.33 -16.56
C LEU A 97 8.65 12.15 -15.67
N PHE A 98 8.71 12.31 -14.35
CA PHE A 98 8.20 11.33 -13.40
C PHE A 98 6.89 11.83 -12.77
N THR A 99 5.78 11.15 -13.06
CA THR A 99 4.46 11.52 -12.53
C THR A 99 4.03 10.56 -11.43
N ILE A 100 3.75 11.11 -10.25
CA ILE A 100 3.14 10.42 -9.12
C ILE A 100 1.63 10.61 -9.22
N ILE A 101 0.88 9.50 -9.17
CA ILE A 101 -0.58 9.52 -9.08
C ILE A 101 -0.96 8.90 -7.74
N GLU A 102 -1.46 9.73 -6.82
CA GLU A 102 -1.95 9.30 -5.52
C GLU A 102 -3.47 9.23 -5.52
N ILE A 103 -4.01 8.08 -5.07
CA ILE A 103 -5.44 7.81 -5.09
C ILE A 103 -5.87 7.39 -3.68
N GLY A 104 -6.75 8.16 -3.05
CA GLY A 104 -7.28 7.87 -1.72
C GLY A 104 -6.27 7.98 -0.57
N VAL A 105 -5.07 8.52 -0.81
CA VAL A 105 -4.02 8.65 0.23
C VAL A 105 -4.39 9.77 1.20
N GLY A 106 -4.79 9.41 2.41
CA GLY A 106 -5.15 10.33 3.49
C GLY A 106 -4.05 10.52 4.55
N PHE A 107 -4.46 10.81 5.78
CA PHE A 107 -3.57 11.15 6.91
C PHE A 107 -3.54 10.09 8.03
N ASN A 108 -4.04 8.87 7.80
CA ASN A 108 -3.96 7.80 8.80
C ASN A 108 -2.51 7.37 9.07
N THR A 109 -1.71 7.22 8.01
CA THR A 109 -0.28 6.88 8.11
C THR A 109 0.51 7.66 7.04
N PRO A 110 0.60 8.99 7.16
CA PRO A 110 1.09 9.86 6.09
C PRO A 110 2.58 9.68 5.80
N SER A 111 3.35 9.17 6.77
CA SER A 111 4.76 8.81 6.60
C SER A 111 5.00 7.67 5.60
N VAL A 112 3.98 6.88 5.28
CA VAL A 112 4.11 5.71 4.39
C VAL A 112 4.08 6.10 2.92
N LEU A 113 3.25 7.07 2.54
CA LEU A 113 3.08 7.51 1.16
C LEU A 113 3.08 9.03 1.04
N ARG A 114 2.14 9.69 1.72
CA ARG A 114 1.82 11.11 1.49
C ARG A 114 3.02 12.04 1.64
N TRP A 115 3.68 12.03 2.80
CA TRP A 115 4.82 12.91 3.06
C TRP A 115 6.03 12.59 2.18
N PRO A 116 6.43 11.32 1.97
CA PRO A 116 7.47 11.01 1.00
C PRO A 116 7.18 11.52 -0.43
N MET A 117 5.94 11.40 -0.92
CA MET A 117 5.58 11.90 -2.25
C MET A 117 5.57 13.43 -2.31
N ASP A 118 5.06 14.10 -1.27
CA ASP A 118 5.11 15.55 -1.13
C ASP A 118 6.56 16.05 -1.13
N GLN A 119 7.47 15.36 -0.44
CA GLN A 119 8.90 15.68 -0.43
C GLN A 119 9.51 15.52 -1.83
N LEU A 120 9.25 14.40 -2.52
CA LEU A 120 9.77 14.15 -3.86
C LEU A 120 9.36 15.23 -4.87
N VAL A 121 8.08 15.62 -4.90
CA VAL A 121 7.62 16.69 -5.79
C VAL A 121 8.17 18.05 -5.36
N SER A 122 8.49 18.25 -4.09
CA SER A 122 9.08 19.50 -3.63
C SER A 122 10.53 19.67 -4.07
N ASP A 123 11.31 18.60 -3.96
CA ASP A 123 12.76 18.62 -4.19
C ASP A 123 13.13 18.54 -5.67
N LEU A 124 12.28 17.92 -6.50
CA LEU A 124 12.62 17.54 -7.86
C LEU A 124 11.68 18.19 -8.88
N LYS A 125 12.21 19.14 -9.66
CA LYS A 125 11.43 19.88 -10.67
C LYS A 125 10.88 19.02 -11.81
N HIS A 126 11.49 17.87 -12.09
CA HIS A 126 11.02 16.90 -13.09
C HIS A 126 9.97 15.93 -12.54
N VAL A 127 9.59 16.05 -11.26
CA VAL A 127 8.54 15.26 -10.63
C VAL A 127 7.24 16.06 -10.60
N ARG A 128 6.14 15.39 -10.94
CA ARG A 128 4.78 15.93 -10.87
C ARG A 128 3.90 15.07 -9.97
N LEU A 129 2.87 15.68 -9.38
CA LEU A 129 1.90 15.02 -8.52
C LEU A 129 0.48 15.26 -9.02
N ILE A 130 -0.27 14.17 -9.17
CA ILE A 130 -1.72 14.17 -9.33
C ILE A 130 -2.29 13.48 -8.09
N ARG A 131 -3.06 14.20 -7.28
CA ARG A 131 -3.70 13.66 -6.08
C ARG A 131 -5.21 13.58 -6.29
N ILE A 132 -5.79 12.43 -6.02
CA ILE A 132 -7.23 12.17 -6.12
C ILE A 132 -7.70 11.74 -4.74
N ASN A 133 -8.44 12.59 -4.04
CA ASN A 133 -8.93 12.30 -2.69
C ASN A 133 -10.17 13.14 -2.37
N MET A 134 -11.24 12.49 -1.88
CA MET A 134 -12.51 13.15 -1.56
C MET A 134 -12.43 14.15 -0.39
N HIS A 135 -11.47 13.98 0.52
CA HIS A 135 -11.41 14.74 1.77
C HIS A 135 -10.06 15.43 2.02
N ALA A 136 -9.01 14.99 1.34
CA ALA A 136 -7.66 15.52 1.50
C ALA A 136 -6.95 15.74 0.14
N PRO A 137 -7.56 16.52 -0.79
CA PRO A 137 -7.03 16.74 -2.15
C PRO A 137 -5.82 17.68 -2.17
N ASP A 138 -5.52 18.39 -1.07
CA ASP A 138 -4.47 19.40 -1.02
C ASP A 138 -3.11 18.85 -1.46
N VAL A 139 -2.32 19.66 -2.15
CA VAL A 139 -0.97 19.35 -2.64
C VAL A 139 0.02 20.44 -2.20
N PRO A 140 1.35 20.20 -2.23
CA PRO A 140 2.34 21.21 -1.85
C PRO A 140 2.16 22.53 -2.63
N VAL A 141 1.97 23.63 -1.91
CA VAL A 141 1.57 24.93 -2.46
C VAL A 141 2.53 25.44 -3.54
N HIS A 142 3.85 25.29 -3.33
CA HIS A 142 4.86 25.74 -4.29
C HIS A 142 4.81 24.91 -5.58
N ALA A 143 4.63 23.58 -5.48
CA ALA A 143 4.51 22.71 -6.64
C ALA A 143 3.23 23.00 -7.43
N ARG A 144 2.13 23.35 -6.75
CA ARG A 144 0.89 23.82 -7.38
C ARG A 144 1.10 25.14 -8.13
N LYS A 145 1.75 26.14 -7.51
CA LYS A 145 2.06 27.43 -8.14
C LYS A 145 2.93 27.27 -9.40
N GLU A 146 3.76 26.24 -9.43
CA GLU A 146 4.62 25.91 -10.58
C GLU A 146 3.95 24.97 -11.61
N ASN A 147 2.64 24.70 -11.49
CA ASN A 147 1.89 23.75 -12.34
C ASN A 147 2.49 22.33 -12.36
N ARG A 148 3.13 21.91 -11.27
CA ARG A 148 3.69 20.56 -11.09
C ARG A 148 2.84 19.66 -10.20
N ALA A 149 1.89 20.22 -9.46
CA ALA A 149 0.98 19.44 -8.64
C ALA A 149 -0.48 19.89 -8.80
N ILE A 150 -1.39 18.93 -8.89
CA ILE A 150 -2.83 19.15 -8.95
C ILE A 150 -3.57 18.16 -8.05
N GLY A 151 -4.57 18.64 -7.34
CA GLY A 151 -5.48 17.86 -6.50
C GLY A 151 -6.89 17.83 -7.10
N PHE A 152 -7.55 16.68 -7.03
CA PHE A 152 -8.94 16.48 -7.40
C PHE A 152 -9.74 16.01 -6.17
N ASP A 153 -10.78 16.75 -5.84
CA ASP A 153 -11.73 16.48 -4.78
C ASP A 153 -12.95 15.73 -5.33
N GLY A 154 -12.87 14.40 -5.39
CA GLY A 154 -13.99 13.63 -5.91
C GLY A 154 -13.80 12.12 -5.87
N ASP A 155 -14.83 11.43 -6.36
CA ASP A 155 -14.82 9.97 -6.50
C ASP A 155 -13.69 9.53 -7.43
N ALA A 156 -12.81 8.66 -6.92
CA ALA A 156 -11.65 8.22 -7.66
C ALA A 156 -12.04 7.47 -8.93
N ALA A 157 -13.09 6.64 -8.89
CA ALA A 157 -13.51 5.87 -10.04
C ALA A 157 -14.03 6.79 -11.17
N GLN A 158 -14.79 7.83 -10.84
CA GLN A 158 -15.26 8.83 -11.80
C GLN A 158 -14.08 9.59 -12.42
N ILE A 159 -13.17 10.11 -11.60
CA ILE A 159 -12.02 10.88 -12.10
C ILE A 159 -11.13 10.01 -12.99
N ILE A 160 -10.83 8.78 -12.58
CA ILE A 160 -10.02 7.85 -13.39
C ILE A 160 -10.71 7.52 -14.72
N ARG A 161 -12.04 7.32 -14.72
CA ARG A 161 -12.80 7.11 -15.97
C ARG A 161 -12.69 8.33 -16.89
N GLN A 162 -12.87 9.54 -16.37
CA GLN A 162 -12.76 10.77 -17.16
C GLN A 162 -11.35 10.94 -17.74
N LEU A 163 -10.30 10.72 -16.93
CA LEU A 163 -8.91 10.79 -17.40
C LEU A 163 -8.63 9.77 -18.50
N ARG A 164 -9.09 8.53 -18.33
CA ARG A 164 -8.98 7.49 -19.37
C ARG A 164 -9.70 7.91 -20.66
N ASP A 165 -10.90 8.45 -20.56
CA ASP A 165 -11.71 8.83 -21.72
C ASP A 165 -11.06 10.01 -22.47
N MET A 166 -10.45 10.95 -21.77
CA MET A 166 -9.68 12.04 -22.39
C MET A 166 -8.44 11.52 -23.14
N VAL A 167 -7.68 10.61 -22.52
CA VAL A 167 -6.47 10.03 -23.14
C VAL A 167 -6.85 9.18 -24.36
N THR A 168 -7.89 8.37 -24.27
CA THR A 168 -8.32 7.49 -25.38
C THR A 168 -8.97 8.26 -26.54
N ALA A 169 -9.61 9.40 -26.26
CA ALA A 169 -10.17 10.27 -27.28
C ALA A 169 -9.15 11.22 -27.95
N GLY A 170 -7.86 11.14 -27.59
CA GLY A 170 -6.82 12.04 -28.12
C GLY A 170 -7.00 13.50 -27.70
N LYS A 171 -7.65 13.75 -26.56
CA LYS A 171 -7.93 15.10 -26.03
C LYS A 171 -6.82 15.62 -25.11
N VAL A 172 -5.69 14.93 -25.05
CA VAL A 172 -4.48 15.24 -24.25
C VAL A 172 -3.25 15.05 -25.12
#